data_AF-A0A0C3B5V9-F1
#
_entry.id   AF-A0A0C3B5V9-F1
#
_cell.length_a   1.000
_cell.length_b   1.000
_cell.length_c   1.000
_cell.angle_alpha   90.00
_cell.angle_beta   90.00
_cell.angle_gamma   90.00
#
_symmetry.space_group_name_H-M   'P 1'
#
loop_
_entity.id
_entity.type
_entity.pdbx_description
1 polymer ?
#
loop_
_entity_poly.entity_id
_entity_poly.type
_entity_poly.pdbx_seq_one_letter_code
_entity_poly.pdbx_strand_id
1 'polypeptide(L)'
;MHSFGWFPRYSPVFQHVLELKGDDAERFLTLTFHVLERHPSLFNGDEETSKRKAHRLVVKISEICGILLASVNITGVIDRGRDPVSGGGFADVYQATYQGKPVALKCLQDFQMN
;
A
#
# COMPACT_ATOMS: atom_id res chain seq x y z
N MET A 1 28.71 -5.02 20.03
CA MET A 1 27.98 -5.39 18.80
C MET A 1 27.18 -6.64 19.11
N HIS A 2 25.86 -6.61 18.92
CA HIS A 2 24.94 -7.71 18.62
C HIS A 2 23.52 -7.20 18.90
N SER A 3 22.98 -6.48 17.93
CA SER A 3 21.57 -6.06 17.91
C SER A 3 20.71 -7.29 17.64
N PHE A 4 19.93 -7.70 18.63
CA PHE A 4 18.85 -8.68 18.47
C PHE A 4 17.74 -8.08 17.60
N GLY A 5 17.84 -8.30 16.29
CA GLY A 5 16.74 -8.06 15.36
C GLY A 5 15.70 -9.18 15.52
N TRP A 6 14.60 -8.90 16.20
CA TRP A 6 13.43 -9.76 16.21
C TRP A 6 12.78 -9.77 14.82
N PHE A 7 13.26 -10.64 13.93
CA PHE A 7 12.52 -10.98 12.72
C PHE A 7 11.42 -11.97 13.09
N PRO A 8 10.14 -11.69 12.76
CA PRO A 8 9.08 -12.69 12.90
C PRO A 8 9.47 -13.92 12.09
N ARG A 9 9.43 -15.11 12.69
CA ARG A 9 9.56 -16.37 11.94
C ARG A 9 8.29 -16.52 11.10
N TYR A 10 8.35 -16.04 9.87
CA TYR A 10 7.28 -16.27 8.92
C TYR A 10 7.23 -17.75 8.52
N SER A 11 6.05 -18.24 8.13
CA SER A 11 5.91 -19.60 7.62
C SER A 11 6.77 -19.80 6.37
N PRO A 12 7.19 -21.03 6.05
CA PRO A 12 7.95 -21.31 4.83
C PRO A 12 7.26 -20.76 3.58
N VAL A 13 5.94 -20.88 3.49
CA VAL A 13 5.13 -20.34 2.37
C VAL A 13 5.33 -18.84 2.22
N PHE A 14 5.38 -18.11 3.32
CA PHE A 14 5.55 -16.66 3.31
C PHE A 14 6.92 -16.26 2.76
N GLN A 15 7.98 -17.02 3.06
CA GLN A 15 9.31 -16.74 2.53
C GLN A 15 9.35 -16.89 1.00
N HIS A 16 8.74 -17.95 0.47
CA HIS A 16 8.66 -18.14 -0.99
C HIS A 16 7.89 -17.03 -1.70
N VAL A 17 6.84 -16.48 -1.06
CA VAL A 17 6.09 -15.33 -1.60
C VAL A 17 6.97 -14.08 -1.66
N LEU A 18 7.85 -13.86 -0.67
CA LEU A 18 8.76 -12.72 -0.66
C LEU A 18 9.89 -12.83 -1.70
N GLU A 19 10.17 -14.03 -2.19
CA GLU A 19 11.18 -14.29 -3.21
C GLU A 19 10.65 -14.11 -4.65
N LEU A 20 9.35 -13.87 -4.82
CA LEU A 20 8.75 -13.60 -6.13
C LEU A 20 9.34 -12.34 -6.77
N LYS A 21 9.54 -12.37 -8.09
CA LYS A 21 10.07 -11.25 -8.87
C LYS A 21 9.33 -11.09 -10.19
N GLY A 22 9.41 -9.90 -10.77
CA GLY A 22 8.85 -9.58 -12.08
C GLY A 22 7.36 -9.92 -12.17
N ASP A 23 6.95 -10.50 -13.31
CA ASP A 23 5.57 -10.85 -13.63
C ASP A 23 4.89 -11.74 -12.57
N ASP A 24 5.65 -12.65 -11.93
CA ASP A 24 5.09 -13.55 -10.93
C ASP A 24 4.72 -12.80 -9.64
N ALA A 25 5.54 -11.85 -9.22
CA ALA A 25 5.24 -10.96 -8.11
C ALA A 25 4.02 -10.08 -8.43
N GLU A 26 3.97 -9.50 -9.63
CA GLU A 26 2.86 -8.66 -10.08
C GLU A 26 1.53 -9.43 -10.12
N ARG A 27 1.52 -10.62 -10.70
CA ARG A 27 0.34 -11.49 -10.78
C ARG A 27 -0.11 -11.92 -9.39
N PHE A 28 0.82 -12.34 -8.53
CA PHE A 28 0.50 -12.75 -7.18
C PHE A 28 -0.12 -11.59 -6.38
N LEU A 29 0.50 -10.41 -6.45
CA LEU A 29 0.00 -9.18 -5.84
C LEU A 29 -1.40 -8.82 -6.35
N THR A 30 -1.61 -8.87 -7.67
CA THR A 30 -2.88 -8.51 -8.31
C THR A 30 -3.99 -9.45 -7.89
N LEU A 31 -3.74 -10.78 -7.92
CA LEU A 31 -4.70 -11.79 -7.51
C LEU A 31 -5.02 -11.68 -6.02
N THR A 32 -4.00 -11.49 -5.18
CA THR A 32 -4.18 -11.32 -3.73
C THR A 32 -5.07 -10.11 -3.47
N PHE A 33 -4.74 -8.95 -4.06
CA PHE A 33 -5.55 -7.74 -3.91
C PHE A 33 -7.00 -7.96 -4.39
N HIS A 34 -7.20 -8.60 -5.54
CA HIS A 34 -8.53 -8.83 -6.10
C HIS A 34 -9.40 -9.73 -5.22
N VAL A 35 -8.82 -10.80 -4.66
CA VAL A 35 -9.53 -11.70 -3.73
C VAL A 35 -9.92 -10.95 -2.45
N LEU A 36 -9.03 -10.11 -1.93
CA LEU A 36 -9.27 -9.31 -0.72
C LEU A 36 -10.40 -8.31 -0.88
N GLU A 37 -10.43 -7.59 -2.01
CA GLU A 37 -11.48 -6.61 -2.28
C GLU A 37 -12.83 -7.26 -2.59
N ARG A 38 -12.84 -8.41 -3.28
CA ARG A 38 -14.08 -9.04 -3.77
C ARG A 38 -14.73 -9.99 -2.77
N HIS A 39 -13.97 -10.52 -1.82
CA HIS A 39 -14.47 -11.49 -0.85
C HIS A 39 -14.10 -11.13 0.60
N PRO A 40 -14.60 -10.00 1.12
CA PRO A 40 -14.32 -9.57 2.49
C PRO A 40 -14.78 -10.60 3.55
N SER A 41 -15.78 -11.42 3.21
CA SER A 41 -16.31 -12.51 4.04
C SER A 41 -15.38 -13.72 4.20
N LEU A 42 -14.26 -13.80 3.48
CA LEU A 42 -13.24 -14.85 3.72
C LEU A 42 -12.60 -14.73 5.11
N PHE A 43 -12.77 -13.58 5.77
CA PHE A 43 -12.25 -13.30 7.10
C PHE A 43 -13.38 -13.30 8.14
N ASN A 44 -13.91 -14.49 8.44
CA ASN A 44 -14.95 -14.64 9.46
C ASN A 44 -14.48 -14.19 10.85
N GLY A 45 -15.20 -13.24 11.45
CA GLY A 45 -15.14 -12.88 12.88
C GLY A 45 -14.32 -11.63 13.24
N ASP A 46 -13.29 -11.30 12.46
CA ASP A 46 -12.41 -10.13 12.67
C ASP A 46 -12.04 -9.51 11.31
N GLU A 47 -13.08 -9.19 10.56
CA GLU A 47 -13.04 -8.74 9.16
C GLU A 47 -12.12 -7.53 8.98
N GLU A 48 -12.23 -6.55 9.88
CA GLU A 48 -11.44 -5.32 9.83
C GLU A 48 -9.95 -5.56 10.10
N THR A 49 -9.61 -6.38 11.10
CA THR A 49 -8.19 -6.67 11.41
C THR A 49 -7.56 -7.55 10.35
N SER A 50 -8.31 -8.51 9.82
CA SER A 50 -7.82 -9.41 8.78
C SER A 50 -7.64 -8.68 7.46
N LYS A 51 -8.59 -7.81 7.09
CA LYS A 51 -8.46 -6.89 5.96
C LYS A 51 -7.23 -6.00 6.12
N ARG A 52 -7.02 -5.39 7.30
CA ARG A 52 -5.80 -4.60 7.57
C ARG A 52 -4.52 -5.40 7.45
N LYS A 53 -4.47 -6.62 7.97
CA LYS A 53 -3.30 -7.52 7.84
C LYS A 53 -3.02 -7.86 6.38
N ALA A 54 -4.06 -8.12 5.62
CA ALA A 54 -3.95 -8.45 4.21
C ALA A 54 -3.52 -7.24 3.36
N HIS A 55 -4.08 -6.05 3.60
CA HIS A 55 -3.59 -4.82 2.97
C HIS A 55 -2.13 -4.53 3.33
N ARG A 56 -1.74 -4.73 4.60
CA ARG A 56 -0.33 -4.58 5.01
C ARG A 56 0.59 -5.56 4.29
N LEU A 57 0.12 -6.79 4.05
CA LEU A 57 0.87 -7.77 3.28
C LEU A 57 1.04 -7.34 1.82
N VAL A 58 -0.03 -6.86 1.19
CA VAL A 58 0.01 -6.34 -0.18
C VAL A 58 0.97 -5.15 -0.29
N VAL A 59 0.89 -4.18 0.63
CA VAL A 59 1.81 -3.03 0.66
C VAL A 59 3.26 -3.50 0.82
N LYS A 60 3.52 -4.41 1.75
CA LYS A 60 4.88 -4.90 2.01
C LYS A 60 5.48 -5.65 0.82
N ILE A 61 4.68 -6.46 0.11
CA ILE A 61 5.14 -7.15 -1.10
C ILE A 61 5.34 -6.12 -2.23
N SER A 62 4.45 -5.14 -2.38
CA SER A 62 4.58 -4.03 -3.32
C SER A 62 5.88 -3.24 -3.12
N GLU A 63 6.23 -2.93 -1.86
CA GLU A 63 7.48 -2.28 -1.48
C GLU A 63 8.71 -3.14 -1.80
N ILE A 64 8.70 -4.42 -1.42
CA ILE A 64 9.84 -5.34 -1.62
C ILE A 64 10.10 -5.57 -3.12
N CYS A 65 9.04 -5.72 -3.90
CA CYS A 65 9.15 -5.99 -5.33
C CYS A 65 9.31 -4.71 -6.17
N GLY A 66 9.08 -3.52 -5.59
CA GLY A 66 9.07 -2.25 -6.32
C GLY A 66 7.90 -2.12 -7.31
N ILE A 67 6.80 -2.83 -7.07
CA ILE A 67 5.66 -2.92 -7.98
C ILE A 67 4.48 -2.18 -7.36
N LEU A 68 4.09 -1.04 -7.92
CA LEU A 68 2.87 -0.35 -7.53
C LEU A 68 1.68 -0.97 -8.27
N LEU A 69 0.82 -1.68 -7.52
CA LEU A 69 -0.38 -2.28 -8.08
C LEU A 69 -1.31 -1.21 -8.68
N ALA A 70 -1.75 -1.43 -9.92
CA ALA A 70 -2.72 -0.57 -10.60
C ALA A 70 -4.04 -0.40 -9.84
N SER A 71 -4.38 -1.35 -8.97
CA SER A 71 -5.57 -1.31 -8.14
C SER A 71 -5.42 -0.47 -6.86
N VAL A 72 -4.19 -0.17 -6.45
CA VAL A 72 -3.86 0.81 -5.38
C VAL A 72 -3.76 2.21 -5.96
N ASN A 73 -3.64 2.33 -7.30
CA ASN A 73 -3.70 3.60 -7.98
C ASN A 73 -5.12 4.17 -7.89
N ILE A 74 -5.29 5.22 -7.08
CA ILE A 74 -6.56 5.91 -6.93
C ILE A 74 -6.79 6.76 -8.19
N THR A 75 -7.85 6.46 -8.93
CA THR A 75 -8.29 7.26 -10.09
C THR A 75 -9.55 8.06 -9.74
N GLY A 76 -9.81 9.15 -10.46
CA GLY A 76 -11.02 9.98 -10.23
C GLY A 76 -10.89 11.01 -9.11
N VAL A 77 -9.66 11.30 -8.66
CA VAL A 77 -9.40 12.51 -7.88
C VAL A 77 -9.36 13.71 -8.83
N ILE A 78 -10.18 14.70 -8.57
CA ILE A 78 -10.36 15.90 -9.39
C ILE A 78 -10.24 17.16 -8.53
N ASP A 79 -10.30 18.34 -9.16
CA ASP A 79 -10.27 19.65 -8.49
C ASP A 79 -9.11 19.83 -7.51
N ARG A 80 -7.95 19.24 -7.82
CA ARG A 80 -6.75 19.44 -7.01
C ARG A 80 -6.39 20.92 -7.05
N GLY A 81 -6.39 21.56 -5.88
CA GLY A 81 -5.97 22.94 -5.70
C GLY A 81 -4.59 23.17 -6.32
N ARG A 82 -4.42 24.34 -6.96
CA ARG A 82 -3.15 24.71 -7.59
C ARG A 82 -2.02 24.78 -6.57
N ASP A 83 -2.31 25.38 -5.44
CA ASP A 83 -1.38 25.63 -4.35
C ASP A 83 -1.69 24.70 -3.17
N PRO A 84 -0.66 24.25 -2.43
CA PRO A 84 -0.88 23.46 -1.23
C PRO A 84 -1.60 24.30 -0.16
N VAL A 85 -2.57 23.68 0.51
CA VAL A 85 -3.28 24.29 1.65
C VAL A 85 -2.44 24.27 2.92
N SER A 86 -1.47 23.36 2.98
CA SER A 86 -0.49 23.24 4.06
C SER A 86 0.74 22.51 3.54
N GLY A 87 1.89 22.71 4.18
CA GLY A 87 3.13 22.03 3.81
C GLY A 87 4.11 22.01 4.96
N GLY A 88 5.02 21.04 4.94
CA GLY A 88 6.13 20.94 5.88
C GLY A 88 7.31 20.23 5.22
N GLY A 89 8.42 20.06 5.94
CA GLY A 89 9.67 19.52 5.38
C GLY A 89 9.63 18.08 4.85
N PHE A 90 8.47 17.42 4.85
CA PHE A 90 8.30 16.04 4.37
C PHE A 90 7.24 15.89 3.29
N ALA A 91 6.29 16.82 3.20
CA ALA A 91 5.16 16.70 2.30
C ALA A 91 4.39 18.02 2.16
N ASP A 92 3.78 18.17 0.99
CA ASP A 92 2.77 19.19 0.72
C ASP A 92 1.38 18.55 0.79
N VAL A 93 0.41 19.30 1.31
CA VAL A 93 -0.98 18.89 1.41
C VAL A 93 -1.83 19.77 0.50
N TYR A 94 -2.54 19.13 -0.42
CA TYR A 94 -3.46 19.79 -1.35
C TYR A 94 -4.90 19.42 -1.00
N GLN A 95 -5.82 20.36 -1.22
CA GLN A 95 -7.24 20.03 -1.24
C GLN A 95 -7.60 19.44 -2.61
N ALA A 96 -8.47 18.44 -2.63
CA ALA A 96 -9.03 17.86 -3.85
C ALA A 96 -10.45 17.32 -3.60
N THR A 97 -11.08 16.80 -4.65
CA THR A 97 -12.38 16.13 -4.58
C THR A 97 -12.24 14.69 -5.05
N TYR A 98 -12.81 13.74 -4.28
CA TYR A 98 -12.92 12.34 -4.67
C TYR A 98 -14.36 11.87 -4.45
N GLN A 99 -15.00 11.36 -5.51
CA GLN A 99 -16.41 10.94 -5.50
C GLN A 99 -17.36 12.02 -4.92
N GLY A 100 -17.15 13.28 -5.32
CA GLY A 100 -17.93 14.42 -4.84
C GLY A 100 -17.67 14.85 -3.40
N LYS A 101 -16.73 14.21 -2.69
CA LYS A 101 -16.35 14.55 -1.32
C LYS A 101 -15.00 15.29 -1.28
N PRO A 102 -14.87 16.35 -0.49
CA PRO A 102 -13.59 17.00 -0.28
C PRO A 102 -12.63 16.05 0.44
N VAL A 103 -11.40 15.96 -0.05
CA VAL A 103 -10.33 15.14 0.50
C VAL A 103 -9.02 15.93 0.58
N ALA A 104 -8.10 15.47 1.43
CA ALA A 104 -6.73 15.97 1.48
C ALA A 104 -5.80 15.00 0.75
N LEU A 105 -5.01 15.52 -0.18
CA LEU A 105 -3.92 14.79 -0.84
C LEU A 105 -2.60 15.18 -0.19
N LYS A 106 -1.91 14.21 0.41
CA LYS A 106 -0.58 14.41 0.96
C LYS A 106 0.46 13.92 -0.06
N CYS A 107 1.11 14.85 -0.74
CA CYS A 107 2.19 14.57 -1.68
C CYS A 107 3.51 14.47 -0.92
N LEU A 108 4.03 13.26 -0.78
CA LEU A 108 5.35 13.03 -0.19
C LEU A 108 6.43 13.51 -1.16
N GLN A 109 7.40 14.26 -0.65
CA GLN A 109 8.59 14.60 -1.42
C GLN A 109 9.54 13.40 -1.38
N ASP A 110 10.00 12.95 -2.55
CA ASP A 110 11.03 11.92 -2.61
C ASP A 110 12.39 12.56 -2.38
N PHE A 111 12.90 12.43 -1.16
CA PHE A 111 14.24 12.91 -0.82
C PHE A 111 15.25 11.83 -1.21
N GLN A 112 15.73 11.88 -2.45
CA GLN A 112 16.90 11.10 -2.81
C GLN A 112 18.11 11.68 -2.05
N MET A 113 18.51 10.99 -0.98
CA MET A 113 19.81 11.21 -0.36
C MET A 113 20.87 10.70 -1.33
N ASN A 114 21.60 11.63 -1.93
CA ASN A 114 22.75 11.36 -2.79
C ASN A 114 23.95 10.88 -1.97
#